data_AF-A0AAV9E3Y9-F1
#
_entry.id   AF-A0AAV9E3Y9-F1
#
_cell.length_a   1.000
_cell.length_b   1.000
_cell.length_c   1.000
_cell.angle_alpha   90.00
_cell.angle_beta   90.00
_cell.angle_gamma   90.00
#
_symmetry.space_group_name_H-M   'P 1'
#
loop_
_entity.id
_entity.type
_entity.pdbx_description
1 polymer ?
#
loop_
_entity_poly.entity_id
_entity_poly.type
_entity_poly.pdbx_seq_one_letter_code
_entity_poly.pdbx_strand_id
1 'polypeptide(L)'
;MSLPLLLLLPLSLILIFTPTHSQPSPGYYPSSKFRTRGFYQGYHNLWGPNHQSVSRDQSSLTIWLDKTSGSGFKSTRPFSYQTAKRIRDTMTRFFVDDVPIRRYPRKNPYTFPMRPMWVYGSIWDASAWATDDGRFKADYRYQPFVARFTRFIIGGCSAYSRRRCRPFSMSPPGYRGLSPRQAAVMRWAQKHYMVYNYCQDSRRDHSLTPECRL
;
A
#
# COMPACT_ATOMS: atom_id res chain seq x y z
N MET A 1 -49.72 -17.63 56.57
CA MET A 1 -49.19 -16.30 56.19
C MET A 1 -47.73 -16.48 55.80
N SER A 2 -47.44 -16.63 54.51
CA SER A 2 -46.07 -16.77 54.01
C SER A 2 -46.03 -16.20 52.59
N LEU A 3 -45.67 -14.92 52.48
CA LEU A 3 -45.37 -14.26 51.21
C LEU A 3 -44.04 -14.79 50.65
N PRO A 4 -43.93 -15.18 49.38
CA PRO A 4 -42.63 -15.48 48.79
C PRO A 4 -41.92 -14.16 48.46
N LEU A 5 -40.73 -14.02 49.03
CA LEU A 5 -39.80 -12.90 48.81
C LEU A 5 -39.29 -12.96 47.36
N LEU A 6 -39.83 -12.11 46.47
CA LEU A 6 -39.29 -11.93 45.13
C LEU A 6 -37.92 -11.23 45.23
N LEU A 7 -36.85 -11.98 44.99
CA LEU A 7 -35.50 -11.46 44.79
C LEU A 7 -35.46 -10.67 43.47
N LEU A 8 -35.55 -9.34 43.57
CA LEU A 8 -35.22 -8.43 42.48
C LEU A 8 -33.69 -8.40 42.33
N LEU A 9 -33.16 -9.20 41.40
CA LEU A 9 -31.78 -9.05 40.96
C LEU A 9 -31.64 -7.70 40.23
N PRO A 10 -30.68 -6.83 40.61
CA PRO A 10 -30.47 -5.60 39.88
C PRO A 10 -29.98 -5.96 38.48
N LEU A 11 -30.76 -5.57 37.48
CA LEU A 11 -30.39 -5.65 36.07
C LEU A 11 -29.24 -4.67 35.86
N SER A 12 -28.02 -5.10 36.19
CA SER A 12 -26.80 -4.40 35.82
C SER A 12 -26.77 -4.39 34.29
N LEU A 13 -27.08 -3.21 33.73
CA LEU A 13 -26.94 -2.90 32.32
C LEU A 13 -25.46 -3.02 31.98
N ILE A 14 -25.00 -4.25 31.70
CA ILE A 14 -23.72 -4.49 31.05
C ILE A 14 -23.89 -3.87 29.67
N LEU A 15 -23.39 -2.64 29.51
CA LEU A 15 -23.13 -2.06 28.20
C LEU A 15 -22.18 -3.02 27.50
N ILE A 16 -22.72 -3.97 26.75
CA ILE A 16 -21.97 -4.75 25.78
C ILE A 16 -21.54 -3.72 24.75
N PHE A 17 -20.36 -3.13 24.96
CA PHE A 17 -19.63 -2.44 23.92
C PHE A 17 -19.34 -3.52 22.87
N THR A 18 -20.24 -3.68 21.92
CA THR A 18 -19.92 -4.36 20.67
C THR A 18 -18.65 -3.67 20.17
N PRO A 19 -17.52 -4.36 20.01
CA PRO A 19 -16.32 -3.74 19.50
C PRO A 19 -16.68 -3.17 18.14
N THR A 20 -16.79 -1.84 18.04
CA THR A 20 -16.97 -1.18 16.77
C THR A 20 -15.75 -1.61 15.94
N HIS A 21 -15.99 -2.21 14.78
CA HIS A 21 -14.96 -2.64 13.81
C HIS A 21 -14.21 -1.43 13.20
N SER A 22 -13.97 -0.40 13.99
CA SER A 22 -13.21 0.78 13.61
C SER A 22 -11.75 0.40 13.41
N GLN A 23 -11.14 0.98 12.38
CA GLN A 23 -9.72 0.80 12.11
C GLN A 23 -8.88 1.29 13.29
N PRO A 24 -8.08 0.43 13.94
CA PRO A 24 -7.17 0.87 14.99
C PRO A 24 -6.12 1.83 14.44
N SER A 25 -5.76 2.87 15.19
CA SER A 25 -4.71 3.80 14.75
C SER A 25 -3.33 3.12 14.69
N PRO A 26 -2.51 3.38 13.64
CA PRO A 26 -1.14 2.87 13.54
C PRO A 26 -0.18 3.50 14.56
N GLY A 27 -0.56 4.63 15.17
CA GLY A 27 0.24 5.39 16.14
C GLY A 27 1.46 6.11 15.55
N TYR A 28 1.67 6.03 14.23
CA TYR A 28 2.71 6.75 13.50
C TYR A 28 2.25 6.98 12.06
N TYR A 29 2.47 8.19 11.55
CA TYR A 29 1.90 8.65 10.28
C TYR A 29 3.02 9.12 9.33
N PRO A 30 3.74 8.21 8.63
CA PRO A 30 4.85 8.57 7.76
C PRO A 30 4.49 9.61 6.69
N SER A 31 3.30 9.51 6.07
CA SER A 31 2.87 10.42 5.00
C SER A 31 2.87 11.88 5.42
N SER A 32 2.53 12.17 6.69
CA SER A 32 2.51 13.51 7.28
C SER A 32 3.89 14.15 7.42
N LYS A 33 4.96 13.35 7.34
CA LYS A 33 6.35 13.80 7.50
C LYS A 33 7.02 14.17 6.18
N PHE A 34 6.36 13.91 5.06
CA PHE A 34 6.89 14.25 3.74
C PHE A 34 6.30 15.55 3.23
N ARG A 35 7.15 16.34 2.58
CA ARG A 35 6.70 17.44 1.74
C ARG A 35 6.23 16.88 0.40
N THR A 36 5.02 17.25 0.00
CA THR A 36 4.48 16.96 -1.32
C THR A 36 5.32 17.64 -2.40
N ARG A 37 5.32 17.06 -3.60
CA ARG A 37 6.02 17.56 -4.78
C ARG A 37 5.04 17.80 -5.91
N GLY A 38 5.35 18.77 -6.76
CA GLY A 38 4.67 18.90 -8.05
C GLY A 38 4.99 17.71 -8.94
N PHE A 39 4.03 17.29 -9.77
CA PHE A 39 4.17 16.12 -10.63
C PHE A 39 5.46 16.13 -11.46
N TYR A 40 5.73 17.22 -12.19
CA TYR A 40 6.92 17.32 -13.06
C TYR A 40 8.25 17.41 -12.30
N GLN A 41 8.22 17.64 -10.98
CA GLN A 41 9.45 17.57 -10.17
C GLN A 41 9.93 16.12 -9.96
N GLY A 42 9.01 15.15 -10.03
CA GLY A 42 9.29 13.74 -9.74
C GLY A 42 9.04 12.78 -10.90
N TYR A 43 8.21 13.18 -11.87
CA TYR A 43 7.65 12.29 -12.88
C TYR A 43 7.54 12.96 -14.25
N HIS A 44 7.41 12.14 -15.28
CA HIS A 44 7.07 12.54 -16.65
C HIS A 44 6.05 11.55 -17.22
N ASN A 45 5.30 11.97 -18.26
CA ASN A 45 4.47 11.03 -19.02
C ASN A 45 5.35 9.93 -19.62
N LEU A 46 4.88 8.69 -19.60
CA LEU A 46 5.54 7.55 -20.21
C LEU A 46 4.87 7.18 -21.54
N TRP A 47 3.55 7.20 -21.58
CA TRP A 47 2.75 6.90 -22.76
C TRP A 47 1.34 7.51 -22.61
N GLY A 48 0.60 7.60 -23.72
CA GLY A 48 -0.74 8.20 -23.73
C GLY A 48 -0.76 9.66 -23.26
N PRO A 49 0.06 10.57 -23.83
CA PRO A 49 0.13 11.96 -23.38
C PRO A 49 -1.19 12.72 -23.60
N ASN A 50 -1.96 12.34 -24.61
CA ASN A 50 -3.31 12.90 -24.87
C ASN A 50 -4.33 12.49 -23.80
N HIS A 51 -3.99 11.48 -22.98
CA HIS A 51 -4.80 10.92 -21.90
C HIS A 51 -4.27 11.27 -20.51
N GLN A 52 -3.55 12.39 -20.43
CA GLN A 52 -2.95 12.91 -19.21
C GLN A 52 -3.15 14.42 -19.10
N SER A 53 -3.56 14.88 -17.91
CA SER A 53 -3.66 16.30 -17.58
C SER A 53 -3.06 16.56 -16.20
N VAL A 54 -2.25 17.61 -16.08
CA VAL A 54 -1.61 18.03 -14.82
C VAL A 54 -2.16 19.40 -14.46
N SER A 55 -2.54 19.60 -13.19
CA SER A 55 -3.05 20.90 -12.74
C SER A 55 -2.00 21.99 -12.88
N ARG A 56 -2.45 23.26 -12.97
CA ARG A 56 -1.57 24.42 -13.14
C ARG A 56 -0.48 24.52 -12.05
N ASP A 57 -0.84 24.20 -10.81
CA ASP A 57 0.06 24.15 -9.65
C ASP A 57 0.87 22.83 -9.54
N GLN A 58 0.64 21.90 -10.47
CA GLN A 58 1.24 20.57 -10.55
C GLN A 58 0.97 19.67 -9.34
N SER A 59 0.05 20.04 -8.45
CA SER A 59 -0.26 19.27 -7.24
C SER A 59 -1.10 18.01 -7.52
N SER A 60 -1.70 17.94 -8.71
CA SER A 60 -2.56 16.85 -9.14
C SER A 60 -2.31 16.43 -10.59
N LEU A 61 -2.44 15.14 -10.83
CA LEU A 61 -2.43 14.48 -12.12
C LEU A 61 -3.77 13.79 -12.31
N THR A 62 -4.33 13.91 -13.50
CA THR A 62 -5.45 13.10 -13.96
C THR A 62 -4.97 12.30 -15.17
N ILE A 63 -5.10 10.99 -15.12
CA ILE A 63 -4.93 10.09 -16.27
C ILE A 63 -6.25 9.35 -16.51
N TRP A 64 -6.56 9.03 -17.75
CA TRP A 64 -7.78 8.30 -18.06
C TRP A 64 -7.58 7.23 -19.13
N LEU A 65 -8.55 6.33 -19.19
CA LEU A 65 -8.65 5.25 -20.16
C LEU A 65 -9.98 5.37 -20.90
N ASP A 66 -9.90 5.30 -22.21
CA ASP A 66 -11.04 5.11 -23.10
C ASP A 66 -10.65 4.14 -24.22
N LYS A 67 -11.56 3.91 -25.17
CA LYS A 67 -11.35 2.95 -26.26
C LYS A 67 -10.14 3.26 -27.15
N THR A 68 -9.61 4.47 -27.11
CA THR A 68 -8.49 4.92 -27.95
C THR A 68 -7.15 4.69 -27.28
N SER A 69 -7.04 4.93 -25.97
CA SER A 69 -5.81 4.73 -25.21
C SER A 69 -6.09 4.79 -23.70
N GLY A 70 -5.16 4.23 -22.91
CA GLY A 70 -4.96 4.63 -21.52
C GLY A 70 -3.87 5.68 -21.38
N SER A 71 -3.28 5.76 -20.19
CA SER A 71 -2.10 6.58 -19.96
C SER A 71 -1.27 6.06 -18.79
N GLY A 72 0.00 6.47 -18.75
CA GLY A 72 0.87 6.20 -17.63
C GLY A 72 2.04 7.15 -17.54
N PHE A 73 2.63 7.20 -16.35
CA PHE A 73 3.76 8.06 -16.02
C PHE A 73 4.87 7.27 -15.33
N LYS A 74 6.07 7.84 -15.35
CA LYS A 74 7.29 7.24 -14.80
C LYS A 74 8.06 8.28 -13.99
N SER A 75 8.73 7.85 -12.92
CA SER A 75 9.62 8.74 -12.17
C SER A 75 10.78 9.24 -13.04
N THR A 76 11.29 10.43 -12.77
CA THR A 76 12.44 11.00 -13.51
C THR A 76 13.76 10.34 -13.12
N ARG A 77 13.80 9.64 -11.99
CA ARG A 77 14.98 8.94 -11.49
C ARG A 77 14.64 7.52 -11.02
N PRO A 78 15.59 6.57 -11.11
CA PRO A 78 15.51 5.30 -10.41
C PRO A 78 15.94 5.48 -8.95
N PHE A 79 15.45 4.59 -8.08
CA PHE A 79 15.70 4.57 -6.64
C PHE A 79 16.31 3.23 -6.21
N SER A 80 17.18 3.28 -5.19
CA SER A 80 17.78 2.07 -4.63
C SER A 80 18.00 2.17 -3.11
N TYR A 81 18.09 1.00 -2.46
CA TYR A 81 18.43 0.88 -1.05
C TYR A 81 19.96 0.96 -0.86
N GLN A 82 20.54 2.16 -0.83
CA GLN A 82 22.00 2.38 -0.95
C GLN A 82 22.88 2.09 0.28
N THR A 83 22.61 1.14 1.18
CA THR A 83 23.59 0.84 2.27
C THR A 83 23.75 -0.65 2.61
N ALA A 84 24.99 -1.15 2.45
CA ALA A 84 25.40 -2.51 2.79
C ALA A 84 25.12 -2.89 4.27
N LYS A 85 25.27 -1.92 5.19
CA LYS A 85 25.02 -2.09 6.64
C LYS A 85 23.54 -2.35 6.98
N ARG A 86 22.62 -2.11 6.04
CA ARG A 86 21.16 -2.22 6.25
C ARG A 86 20.52 -3.40 5.52
N ILE A 87 21.30 -4.19 4.76
CA ILE A 87 20.79 -5.24 3.86
C ILE A 87 20.07 -6.37 4.62
N ARG A 88 20.51 -6.72 5.84
CA ARG A 88 19.90 -7.82 6.62
C ARG A 88 18.50 -7.49 7.15
N ASP A 89 18.22 -6.23 7.42
CA ASP A 89 16.92 -5.77 7.97
C ASP A 89 16.03 -5.13 6.89
N THR A 90 16.34 -5.34 5.60
CA THR A 90 15.58 -4.75 4.49
C THR A 90 14.23 -5.46 4.34
N MET A 91 13.17 -4.65 4.22
CA MET A 91 11.82 -5.14 3.93
C MET A 91 11.04 -4.11 3.11
N THR A 92 10.22 -4.62 2.20
CA THR A 92 9.21 -3.82 1.50
C THR A 92 7.96 -3.74 2.37
N ARG A 93 7.35 -2.56 2.44
CA ARG A 93 6.15 -2.30 3.24
C ARG A 93 5.14 -1.58 2.36
N PHE A 94 3.89 -2.00 2.45
CA PHE A 94 2.77 -1.42 1.71
C PHE A 94 1.82 -0.77 2.70
N PHE A 95 1.38 0.45 2.39
CA PHE A 95 0.56 1.26 3.28
C PHE A 95 -0.69 1.76 2.56
N VAL A 96 -1.78 1.88 3.30
CA VAL A 96 -2.99 2.64 2.95
C VAL A 96 -3.27 3.54 4.14
N ASP A 97 -3.36 4.86 3.94
CA ASP A 97 -3.58 5.85 5.00
C ASP A 97 -2.66 5.67 6.22
N ASP A 98 -1.37 5.47 5.96
CA ASP A 98 -0.32 5.18 6.96
C ASP A 98 -0.52 3.88 7.77
N VAL A 99 -1.53 3.07 7.46
CA VAL A 99 -1.73 1.71 7.98
C VAL A 99 -0.94 0.72 7.12
N PRO A 100 0.04 0.00 7.68
CA PRO A 100 0.71 -1.06 6.95
C PRO A 100 -0.27 -2.21 6.67
N ILE A 101 -0.41 -2.62 5.41
CA ILE A 101 -1.29 -3.73 4.99
C ILE A 101 -0.50 -5.00 4.62
N ARG A 102 0.79 -4.85 4.27
CA ARG A 102 1.69 -5.96 3.97
C ARG A 102 3.13 -5.59 4.29
N ARG A 103 3.85 -6.55 4.90
CA ARG A 103 5.31 -6.55 4.99
C ARG A 103 5.87 -7.70 4.16
N TYR A 104 6.94 -7.44 3.43
CA TYR A 104 7.70 -8.44 2.69
C TYR A 104 9.16 -8.34 3.11
N PRO A 105 9.62 -9.15 4.08
CA PRO A 105 11.00 -9.13 4.54
C PRO A 105 11.93 -9.79 3.53
N ARG A 106 13.16 -9.29 3.43
CA ARG A 106 14.22 -9.97 2.67
C ARG A 106 14.65 -11.23 3.40
N LYS A 107 14.15 -12.39 2.96
CA LYS A 107 14.57 -13.70 3.50
C LYS A 107 15.79 -14.25 2.77
N ASN A 108 15.86 -14.07 1.45
CA ASN A 108 17.00 -14.46 0.64
C ASN A 108 17.21 -13.43 -0.51
N PRO A 109 18.37 -13.42 -1.20
CA PRO A 109 18.64 -12.45 -2.27
C PRO A 109 17.84 -12.69 -3.56
N TYR A 110 17.34 -13.89 -3.79
CA TYR A 110 16.65 -14.28 -5.03
C TYR A 110 15.17 -13.89 -5.03
N THR A 111 14.54 -13.85 -3.85
CA THR A 111 13.13 -13.47 -3.70
C THR A 111 12.91 -12.00 -3.38
N PHE A 112 13.98 -11.20 -3.25
CA PHE A 112 13.87 -9.80 -2.85
C PHE A 112 14.41 -8.82 -3.91
N PRO A 113 13.71 -7.71 -4.21
CA PRO A 113 14.17 -6.74 -5.20
C PRO A 113 15.41 -5.98 -4.73
N MET A 114 16.56 -6.29 -5.34
CA MET A 114 17.87 -5.70 -4.98
C MET A 114 18.39 -4.69 -6.02
N ARG A 115 17.77 -4.60 -7.19
CA ARG A 115 18.19 -3.70 -8.28
C ARG A 115 17.50 -2.34 -8.15
N PRO A 116 18.08 -1.25 -8.69
CA PRO A 116 17.39 0.02 -8.79
C PRO A 116 16.04 -0.11 -9.51
N MET A 117 15.03 0.58 -8.99
CA MET A 117 13.66 0.55 -9.52
C MET A 117 13.16 1.94 -9.86
N TRP A 118 12.27 2.02 -10.84
CA TRP A 118 11.53 3.23 -11.18
C TRP A 118 10.13 3.15 -10.57
N VAL A 119 9.53 4.30 -10.30
CA VAL A 119 8.13 4.37 -9.87
C VAL A 119 7.27 4.62 -11.11
N TYR A 120 6.16 3.90 -11.20
CA TYR A 120 5.19 4.03 -12.29
C TYR A 120 3.79 4.19 -11.72
N GLY A 121 2.91 4.83 -12.48
CA GLY A 121 1.48 4.78 -12.28
C GLY A 121 0.81 4.78 -13.65
N SER A 122 -0.28 4.03 -13.79
CA SER A 122 -1.00 3.89 -15.06
C SER A 122 -2.46 3.54 -14.84
N ILE A 123 -3.24 3.75 -15.89
CA ILE A 123 -4.59 3.20 -16.06
C ILE A 123 -4.62 2.52 -17.42
N TRP A 124 -5.04 1.26 -17.45
CA TRP A 124 -4.99 0.40 -18.64
C TRP A 124 -6.05 -0.70 -18.56
N ASP A 125 -6.39 -1.28 -19.72
CA ASP A 125 -7.39 -2.35 -19.81
C ASP A 125 -6.78 -3.71 -19.48
N ALA A 126 -7.20 -4.26 -18.35
CA ALA A 126 -6.81 -5.57 -17.86
C ALA A 126 -7.97 -6.58 -17.87
N SER A 127 -8.91 -6.45 -18.82
CA SER A 127 -10.13 -7.28 -18.95
C SER A 127 -9.86 -8.79 -18.98
N ALA A 128 -8.65 -9.21 -19.35
CA ALA A 128 -8.27 -10.61 -19.33
C ALA A 128 -8.20 -11.24 -17.92
N TRP A 129 -8.11 -10.44 -16.85
CA TRP A 129 -7.93 -10.98 -15.49
C TRP A 129 -8.41 -10.10 -14.33
N ALA A 130 -8.62 -8.79 -14.51
CA ALA A 130 -8.75 -7.85 -13.40
C ALA A 130 -10.00 -8.05 -12.51
N THR A 131 -11.14 -8.40 -13.11
CA THR A 131 -12.41 -8.52 -12.41
C THR A 131 -12.93 -9.94 -12.50
N ASP A 132 -12.97 -10.63 -11.35
CA ASP A 132 -13.48 -12.01 -11.22
C ASP A 132 -12.81 -12.96 -12.24
N ASP A 133 -11.48 -12.99 -12.22
CA ASP A 133 -10.62 -13.76 -13.14
C ASP A 133 -10.92 -13.50 -14.64
N GLY A 134 -11.34 -12.28 -14.97
CA GLY A 134 -11.64 -11.86 -16.35
C GLY A 134 -13.09 -12.12 -16.79
N ARG A 135 -13.98 -12.55 -15.87
CA ARG A 135 -15.40 -12.76 -16.15
C ARG A 135 -16.10 -11.47 -16.56
N PHE A 136 -15.76 -10.35 -15.93
CA PHE A 136 -16.32 -9.03 -16.27
C PHE A 136 -15.27 -8.17 -16.95
N LYS A 137 -15.53 -7.82 -18.21
CA LYS A 137 -14.63 -7.00 -19.05
C LYS A 137 -14.96 -5.52 -18.91
N ALA A 138 -14.00 -4.67 -19.25
CA ALA A 138 -14.20 -3.23 -19.34
C ALA A 138 -15.29 -2.91 -20.37
N ASP A 139 -16.33 -2.20 -19.93
CA ASP A 139 -17.39 -1.73 -20.81
C ASP A 139 -17.17 -0.26 -21.16
N TYR A 140 -16.62 -0.03 -22.35
CA TYR A 140 -16.29 1.30 -22.85
C TYR A 140 -17.49 2.19 -23.14
N ARG A 141 -18.73 1.72 -22.96
CA ARG A 141 -19.90 2.62 -22.91
C ARG A 141 -19.85 3.55 -21.68
N TYR A 142 -19.13 3.17 -20.63
CA TYR A 142 -18.92 3.98 -19.42
C TYR A 142 -17.63 4.82 -19.45
N GLN A 143 -16.97 4.92 -20.61
CA GLN A 143 -15.76 5.72 -20.74
C GLN A 143 -16.04 7.24 -20.61
N PRO A 144 -15.06 8.05 -20.19
CA PRO A 144 -13.71 7.65 -19.80
C PRO A 144 -13.64 7.13 -18.35
N PHE A 145 -12.78 6.14 -18.11
CA PHE A 145 -12.38 5.73 -16.77
C PHE A 145 -11.26 6.63 -16.28
N VAL A 146 -11.44 7.33 -15.16
CA VAL A 146 -10.52 8.41 -14.74
C VAL A 146 -9.85 8.06 -13.41
N ALA A 147 -8.53 8.20 -13.34
CA ALA A 147 -7.75 8.10 -12.11
C ALA A 147 -7.04 9.43 -11.81
N ARG A 148 -7.23 9.94 -10.60
CA ARG A 148 -6.62 11.18 -10.12
C ARG A 148 -5.60 10.90 -9.02
N PHE A 149 -4.39 11.39 -9.21
CA PHE A 149 -3.28 11.27 -8.26
C PHE A 149 -2.98 12.65 -7.70
N THR A 150 -2.81 12.75 -6.39
CA THR A 150 -2.43 13.99 -5.69
C THR A 150 -1.36 13.69 -4.65
N ARG A 151 -0.79 14.74 -4.06
CA ARG A 151 0.16 14.62 -2.94
C ARG A 151 1.33 13.68 -3.25
N PHE A 152 2.01 13.90 -4.38
CA PHE A 152 3.18 13.10 -4.76
C PHE A 152 4.27 13.19 -3.70
N ILE A 153 4.68 12.05 -3.16
CA ILE A 153 5.70 11.93 -2.12
C ILE A 153 6.83 11.03 -2.63
N ILE A 154 8.06 11.54 -2.60
CA ILE A 154 9.28 10.78 -2.90
C ILE A 154 10.23 10.91 -1.69
N GLY A 155 10.29 9.84 -0.89
CA GLY A 155 11.11 9.75 0.32
C GLY A 155 12.35 8.85 0.21
N GLY A 156 12.66 8.39 -1.01
CA GLY A 156 13.72 7.42 -1.30
C GLY A 156 15.03 8.05 -1.79
N CYS A 157 16.09 7.26 -1.77
CA CYS A 157 17.39 7.64 -2.36
C CYS A 157 17.43 7.25 -3.84
N SER A 158 17.79 8.21 -4.71
CA SER A 158 18.02 7.89 -6.11
C SER A 158 19.20 6.94 -6.23
N ALA A 159 19.20 6.09 -7.26
CA ALA A 159 20.34 5.20 -7.55
C ALA A 159 21.65 5.97 -7.80
N TYR A 160 21.54 7.24 -8.21
CA TYR A 160 22.67 8.15 -8.43
C TYR A 160 22.99 9.03 -7.21
N SER A 161 22.27 8.86 -6.10
CA SER A 161 22.55 9.63 -4.89
C SER A 161 23.90 9.26 -4.28
N ARG A 162 24.52 10.21 -3.56
CA ARG A 162 25.72 9.95 -2.75
C ARG A 162 25.39 8.93 -1.66
N ARG A 163 26.39 8.12 -1.26
CA ARG A 163 26.31 7.12 -0.17
C ARG A 163 25.76 7.62 1.17
N ARG A 164 25.75 8.95 1.40
CA ARG A 164 25.19 9.58 2.60
C ARG A 164 23.66 9.68 2.61
N CYS A 165 23.00 9.46 1.47
CA CYS A 165 21.54 9.47 1.42
C CYS A 165 20.97 8.37 2.31
N ARG A 166 19.99 8.71 3.14
CA ARG A 166 19.26 7.75 3.96
C ARG A 166 17.77 7.87 3.63
N PRO A 167 17.11 6.77 3.25
CA PRO A 167 15.67 6.81 3.06
C PRO A 167 15.00 7.08 4.40
N PHE A 168 13.88 7.81 4.35
CA PHE A 168 13.10 8.15 5.54
C PHE A 168 12.59 6.88 6.24
N SER A 169 12.45 6.95 7.57
CA SER A 169 11.94 5.82 8.35
C SER A 169 10.41 5.75 8.26
N MET A 170 9.87 4.61 7.80
CA MET A 170 8.42 4.38 7.78
C MET A 170 7.86 3.93 9.16
N SER A 171 8.69 3.94 10.18
CA SER A 171 8.38 3.54 11.56
C SER A 171 8.88 4.60 12.54
N PRO A 172 8.32 4.67 13.77
CA PRO A 172 8.82 5.58 14.79
C PRO A 172 10.34 5.43 15.03
N PRO A 173 11.01 6.50 15.53
CA PRO A 173 12.41 6.41 15.95
C PRO A 173 12.63 5.23 16.91
N GLY A 174 13.78 4.55 16.77
CA GLY A 174 14.13 3.38 17.58
C GLY A 174 13.72 2.03 16.99
N TYR A 175 12.82 1.99 15.99
CA TYR A 175 12.40 0.72 15.36
C TYR A 175 13.12 0.45 14.04
N ARG A 176 13.64 -0.77 13.87
CA ARG A 176 14.26 -1.25 12.61
C ARG A 176 13.23 -1.79 11.61
N GLY A 177 12.08 -2.24 12.10
CA GLY A 177 10.91 -2.70 11.34
C GLY A 177 9.64 -1.97 11.75
N LEU A 178 8.48 -2.59 11.57
CA LEU A 178 7.21 -2.05 12.10
C LEU A 178 7.24 -2.02 13.63
N SER A 179 6.69 -0.97 14.24
CA SER A 179 6.42 -0.96 15.68
C SER A 179 5.39 -2.04 16.05
N PRO A 180 5.29 -2.46 17.33
CA PRO A 180 4.26 -3.40 17.77
C PRO A 180 2.84 -2.95 17.40
N ARG A 181 2.56 -1.65 17.51
CA ARG A 181 1.27 -1.06 17.13
C ARG A 181 1.03 -1.11 15.62
N GLN A 182 2.02 -0.76 14.81
CA GLN A 182 1.96 -0.91 13.35
C GLN A 182 1.75 -2.38 12.94
N ALA A 183 2.42 -3.33 13.60
CA ALA A 183 2.24 -4.75 13.32
C ALA A 183 0.84 -5.26 13.74
N ALA A 184 0.29 -4.74 14.85
CA ALA A 184 -1.06 -5.10 15.32
C ALA A 184 -2.15 -4.61 14.35
N VAL A 185 -2.08 -3.35 13.90
CA VAL A 185 -3.06 -2.83 12.92
C VAL A 185 -2.93 -3.53 11.57
N MET A 186 -1.72 -3.92 11.14
CA MET A 186 -1.55 -4.73 9.93
C MET A 186 -2.25 -6.09 10.06
N ARG A 187 -2.12 -6.76 11.20
CA ARG A 187 -2.84 -8.02 11.46
C ARG A 187 -4.35 -7.82 11.47
N TRP A 188 -4.83 -6.70 12.02
CA TRP A 188 -6.25 -6.35 11.96
C TRP A 188 -6.71 -6.15 10.51
N ALA A 189 -5.98 -5.41 9.68
CA ALA A 189 -6.32 -5.18 8.28
C ALA A 189 -6.34 -6.50 7.49
N GLN A 190 -5.33 -7.36 7.71
CA GLN A 190 -5.26 -8.66 7.07
C GLN A 190 -6.39 -9.60 7.49
N LYS A 191 -6.73 -9.64 8.79
CA LYS A 191 -7.81 -10.48 9.32
C LYS A 191 -9.17 -10.13 8.73
N HIS A 192 -9.45 -8.85 8.48
CA HIS A 192 -10.78 -8.38 8.11
C HIS A 192 -10.97 -8.10 6.60
N TYR A 193 -9.90 -7.81 5.87
CA TYR A 193 -10.00 -7.32 4.48
C TYR A 193 -9.12 -8.07 3.48
N MET A 194 -8.25 -9.00 3.90
CA MET A 194 -7.44 -9.77 2.96
C MET A 194 -8.27 -10.90 2.37
N VAL A 195 -8.55 -10.81 1.06
CA VAL A 195 -9.33 -11.82 0.33
C VAL A 195 -8.46 -12.84 -0.40
N TYR A 196 -7.17 -12.55 -0.60
CA TYR A 196 -6.23 -13.44 -1.27
C TYR A 196 -4.82 -13.30 -0.70
N ASN A 197 -4.15 -14.44 -0.49
CA ASN A 197 -2.75 -14.51 -0.10
C ASN A 197 -2.10 -15.73 -0.79
N TYR A 198 -1.17 -15.46 -1.70
CA TYR A 198 -0.47 -16.50 -2.46
C TYR A 198 0.28 -17.53 -1.59
N CYS A 199 0.66 -17.21 -0.35
CA CYS A 199 1.27 -18.19 0.56
C CYS A 199 0.27 -19.17 1.19
N GLN A 200 -1.03 -18.88 1.10
CA GLN A 200 -2.13 -19.71 1.63
C GLN A 200 -2.93 -20.41 0.52
N ASP A 201 -2.68 -20.06 -0.75
CA ASP A 201 -3.32 -20.71 -1.90
C ASP A 201 -2.64 -22.05 -2.20
N SER A 202 -3.29 -23.15 -1.80
CA SER A 202 -2.80 -24.52 -1.98
C SER A 202 -2.63 -24.94 -3.44
N ARG A 203 -3.19 -24.18 -4.40
CA ARG A 203 -3.04 -24.45 -5.84
C ARG A 203 -1.71 -23.94 -6.40
N ARG A 204 -0.98 -23.12 -5.65
CA ARG A 204 0.32 -22.55 -6.07
C ARG A 204 1.45 -23.51 -5.74
N ASP A 205 2.39 -23.65 -6.66
CA ASP A 205 3.66 -24.33 -6.36
C ASP A 205 4.55 -23.43 -5.48
N HIS A 206 4.54 -23.70 -4.18
CA HIS A 206 5.33 -22.96 -3.20
C HIS A 206 6.83 -23.28 -3.24
N SER A 207 7.28 -24.25 -4.06
CA SER A 207 8.72 -24.44 -4.31
C SER A 207 9.34 -23.21 -5.00
N LEU A 208 8.55 -22.50 -5.81
CA LEU A 208 8.93 -21.28 -6.52
C LEU A 208 8.86 -20.02 -5.64
N THR A 209 8.18 -20.09 -4.50
CA THR A 209 8.04 -19.00 -3.53
C THR A 209 8.51 -19.44 -2.13
N PRO A 210 9.81 -19.77 -1.97
CA PRO A 210 10.33 -20.34 -0.72
C PRO A 210 10.23 -19.36 0.46
N GLU A 211 10.03 -18.06 0.23
CA GLU A 211 9.83 -17.09 1.28
C GLU A 211 8.54 -17.29 2.07
N CYS A 212 7.56 -18.05 1.57
CA CYS A 212 6.32 -18.32 2.29
C CYS A 212 6.50 -19.24 3.51
N ARG A 213 7.52 -20.10 3.48
CA ARG A 213 7.78 -21.13 4.52
C ARG A 213 8.80 -20.71 5.58
N LEU A 214 9.57 -19.66 5.29
CA LEU A 214 10.67 -19.16 6.12
C LEU A 214 10.22 -18.11 7.14
#